data_AF-X1U9N5-F1
#
_entry.id   AF-X1U9N5-F1
#
_cell.length_a   1.000
_cell.length_b   1.000
_cell.length_c   1.000
_cell.angle_alpha   90.00
_cell.angle_beta   90.00
_cell.angle_gamma   90.00
#
_symmetry.space_group_name_H-M   'P 1'
#
loop_
_entity.id
_entity.type
_entity.pdbx_description
1 polymer ?
#
loop_
_entity_poly.entity_id
_entity_poly.type
_entity_poly.pdbx_seq_one_letter_code
_entity_poly.pdbx_strand_id
1 'polypeptide(L)'
;PGPEIMEALGDTSASSRDRGEKLLATLFPEKWLKEHPDPRTYFPEVRETSSPENIKRQYQAWQNWKGSYSRLAKITQPTLLITGAEDVNTPWQNSLMLIDLIPGAWLVQLEGGGHGVMYQYPKKFSRIVLTFLGS
;
A
#
# COMPACT_ATOMS: atom_id res chain seq x y z
N PRO A 1 5.57 -8.46 2.48
CA PRO A 1 6.71 -7.55 2.77
C PRO A 1 7.86 -8.35 3.40
N GLY A 2 9.08 -7.81 3.39
CA GLY A 2 10.22 -8.42 4.10
C GLY A 2 10.10 -8.31 5.62
N PRO A 3 10.90 -9.08 6.39
CA PRO A 3 10.85 -9.10 7.86
C PRO A 3 11.04 -7.73 8.52
N GLU A 4 11.97 -6.91 8.01
CA GLU A 4 12.23 -5.56 8.54
C GLU A 4 11.02 -4.63 8.40
N ILE A 5 10.31 -4.74 7.27
CA ILE A 5 9.09 -3.97 7.03
C ILE A 5 7.96 -4.48 7.93
N MET A 6 7.83 -5.79 8.13
CA MET A 6 6.85 -6.36 9.07
C MET A 6 7.08 -5.84 10.49
N GLU A 7 8.33 -5.79 10.94
CA GLU A 7 8.70 -5.26 12.25
C GLU A 7 8.37 -3.76 12.36
N ALA A 8 8.72 -2.96 11.35
CA ALA A 8 8.41 -1.54 11.32
C ALA A 8 6.90 -1.25 11.39
N LEU A 9 6.06 -2.11 10.78
CA LEU A 9 4.60 -1.99 10.82
C LEU A 9 4.01 -2.42 12.19
N GLY A 10 4.65 -3.36 12.89
CA GLY A 10 4.19 -3.91 14.16
C GLY A 10 4.74 -3.25 15.42
N ASP A 11 5.83 -2.47 15.30
CA ASP A 11 6.49 -1.81 16.43
C ASP A 11 5.64 -0.68 17.03
N THR A 12 5.18 -0.90 18.26
CA THR A 12 4.45 0.09 19.07
C THR A 12 5.27 0.62 20.25
N SER A 13 6.53 0.21 20.37
CA SER A 13 7.41 0.58 21.50
C SER A 13 8.10 1.94 21.30
N ALA A 14 8.27 2.36 20.05
CA ALA A 14 8.86 3.66 19.70
C ALA A 14 7.95 4.85 20.00
N SER A 15 8.53 6.05 20.03
CA SER A 15 7.76 7.30 20.15
C SER A 15 6.80 7.46 18.96
N SER A 16 5.69 8.19 19.15
CA SER A 16 4.73 8.45 18.07
C SER A 16 5.39 9.11 16.84
N ARG A 17 6.39 9.97 17.08
CA ARG A 17 7.16 10.63 16.02
C ARG A 17 7.98 9.63 15.22
N ASP A 18 8.81 8.84 15.90
CA ASP A 18 9.72 7.89 15.22
C ASP A 18 8.94 6.81 14.48
N ARG A 19 7.83 6.38 15.06
CA ARG A 19 6.89 5.47 14.40
C ARG A 19 6.28 6.11 13.15
N GLY A 20 5.90 7.38 13.22
CA GLY A 20 5.42 8.14 12.07
C GLY A 20 6.43 8.19 10.93
N GLU A 21 7.70 8.50 11.24
CA GLU A 21 8.80 8.52 10.25
C GLU A 21 9.01 7.15 9.61
N LYS A 22 9.08 6.09 10.43
CA LYS A 22 9.24 4.71 9.94
C LYS A 22 8.10 4.32 8.99
N LEU A 23 6.85 4.59 9.38
CA LEU A 23 5.68 4.29 8.54
C LEU A 23 5.70 5.10 7.24
N LEU A 24 6.08 6.38 7.29
CA LEU A 24 6.18 7.22 6.10
C LEU A 24 7.22 6.69 5.11
N ALA A 25 8.35 6.20 5.61
CA ALA A 25 9.41 5.59 4.80
C ALA A 25 8.98 4.27 4.14
N THR A 26 7.96 3.57 4.66
CA THR A 26 7.41 2.38 3.97
C THR A 26 6.38 2.74 2.89
N LEU A 27 5.84 3.96 2.91
CA LEU A 27 4.88 4.43 1.92
C LEU A 27 5.55 4.93 0.65
N PHE A 28 6.73 5.54 0.76
CA PHE A 28 7.36 6.30 -0.31
C PHE A 28 8.80 5.87 -0.55
N PRO A 29 9.23 5.72 -1.83
CA PRO A 29 10.61 5.45 -2.15
C PRO A 29 11.52 6.58 -1.66
N GLU A 30 12.69 6.23 -1.12
CA GLU A 30 13.64 7.19 -0.54
C GLU A 30 14.04 8.28 -1.56
N LYS A 31 14.28 7.88 -2.81
CA LYS A 31 14.59 8.83 -3.90
C LYS A 31 13.48 9.86 -4.08
N TRP A 32 12.22 9.41 -4.06
CA TRP A 32 11.07 10.28 -4.21
C TRP A 32 10.95 11.27 -3.05
N LEU A 33 11.13 10.80 -1.80
CA LEU A 33 11.11 11.65 -0.61
C LEU A 33 12.17 12.76 -0.62
N LYS A 34 13.35 12.52 -1.20
CA LYS A 34 14.42 13.52 -1.30
C LYS A 34 14.12 14.62 -2.33
N GLU A 35 13.35 14.30 -3.36
CA GLU A 35 13.09 15.18 -4.50
C GLU A 35 11.77 15.96 -4.39
N HIS A 36 10.93 15.64 -3.40
CA HIS A 36 9.58 16.19 -3.27
C HIS A 36 9.37 16.91 -1.93
N PRO A 37 8.41 17.86 -1.88
CA PRO A 37 7.99 18.44 -0.62
C PRO A 37 7.54 17.35 0.37
N ASP A 38 7.70 17.65 1.65
CA ASP A 38 7.34 16.75 2.72
C ASP A 38 5.89 16.26 2.57
N PRO A 39 5.66 14.94 2.38
CA PRO A 39 4.33 14.39 2.18
C PRO A 39 3.35 14.72 3.31
N ARG A 40 3.85 14.94 4.53
CA ARG A 40 3.02 15.31 5.68
C ARG A 40 2.25 16.62 5.49
N THR A 41 2.67 17.47 4.55
CA THR A 41 2.00 18.75 4.25
C THR A 41 0.68 18.59 3.49
N TYR A 42 0.47 17.46 2.82
CA TYR A 42 -0.75 17.18 2.05
C TYR A 42 -1.39 15.84 2.44
N PHE A 43 -0.81 15.13 3.41
CA PHE A 43 -1.48 14.01 4.06
C PHE A 43 -2.65 14.50 4.91
N PRO A 44 -3.72 13.69 5.04
CA PRO A 44 -4.78 13.98 6.00
C PRO A 44 -4.21 14.11 7.41
N GLU A 45 -4.67 15.13 8.15
CA GLU A 45 -4.31 15.30 9.55
C GLU A 45 -4.74 14.08 10.38
N VAL A 46 -3.81 13.55 11.18
CA VAL A 46 -4.12 12.49 12.13
C VAL A 46 -4.86 13.09 13.31
N ARG A 47 -6.18 12.88 13.36
CA ARG A 47 -7.05 13.37 14.44
C ARG A 47 -7.21 12.38 15.59
N GLU A 48 -6.99 11.10 15.31
CA GLU A 48 -7.19 10.01 16.25
C GLU A 48 -6.12 8.93 16.05
N THR A 49 -5.78 8.24 17.13
CA THR A 49 -4.81 7.12 17.10
C THR A 49 -5.41 5.89 17.76
N SER A 50 -5.10 4.70 17.24
CA SER A 50 -5.45 3.45 17.91
C SER A 50 -4.56 3.19 19.13
N SER A 51 -5.12 2.56 20.17
CA SER A 51 -4.34 2.13 21.33
C SER A 51 -3.28 1.08 20.94
N PRO A 52 -2.15 0.98 21.66
CA PRO A 52 -1.14 -0.04 21.40
C PRO A 52 -1.69 -1.47 21.40
N GLU A 53 -2.66 -1.75 22.29
CA GLU A 53 -3.33 -3.05 22.36
C GLU A 53 -4.15 -3.35 21.09
N ASN A 54 -4.85 -2.35 20.55
CA ASN A 54 -5.60 -2.53 19.29
C ASN A 54 -4.66 -2.75 18.10
N ILE A 55 -3.54 -2.03 18.05
CA ILE A 55 -2.52 -2.22 17.01
C ILE A 55 -1.93 -3.63 17.09
N LYS A 56 -1.62 -4.11 18.30
CA LYS A 56 -1.12 -5.48 18.50
C LYS A 56 -2.13 -6.53 18.04
N ARG A 57 -3.41 -6.36 18.38
CA ARG A 57 -4.49 -7.27 17.94
C ARG A 57 -4.65 -7.26 16.42
N GLN A 58 -4.60 -6.09 15.79
CA GLN A 58 -4.64 -5.97 14.33
C GLN A 58 -3.45 -6.68 13.68
N TYR A 59 -2.24 -6.46 14.21
CA TYR A 59 -1.03 -7.10 13.70
C TYR A 59 -1.09 -8.63 13.81
N GLN A 60 -1.55 -9.15 14.96
CA GLN A 60 -1.76 -10.58 15.15
C GLN A 60 -2.82 -11.15 14.20
N ALA A 61 -3.94 -10.43 14.00
CA ALA A 61 -4.98 -10.85 13.05
C ALA A 61 -4.43 -10.92 11.63
N TRP A 62 -3.64 -9.92 11.22
CA TRP A 62 -2.99 -9.89 9.92
C TRP A 62 -2.02 -11.04 9.73
N GLN A 63 -1.14 -11.32 10.69
CA GLN A 63 -0.17 -12.43 10.61
C GLN A 63 -0.83 -13.81 10.56
N ASN A 64 -1.97 -13.97 11.24
CA ASN A 64 -2.67 -15.26 11.30
C ASN A 64 -3.66 -15.47 10.13
N TRP A 65 -3.95 -14.43 9.35
CA TRP A 65 -4.90 -14.52 8.25
C TRP A 65 -4.36 -15.39 7.11
N LYS A 66 -5.10 -16.43 6.74
CA LYS A 66 -4.72 -17.36 5.66
C LYS A 66 -4.94 -16.82 4.25
N GLY A 67 -5.43 -15.58 4.13
CA GLY A 67 -5.68 -14.94 2.84
C GLY A 67 -6.94 -15.45 2.13
N SER A 68 -7.06 -15.06 0.87
CA SER A 68 -8.22 -15.35 0.00
C SER A 68 -7.83 -15.87 -1.39
N TYR A 69 -6.57 -16.28 -1.57
CA TYR A 69 -5.98 -16.65 -2.86
C TYR A 69 -6.85 -17.61 -3.69
N SER A 70 -7.35 -18.68 -3.06
CA SER A 70 -8.16 -19.72 -3.73
C SER A 70 -9.52 -19.24 -4.26
N ARG A 71 -9.95 -18.02 -3.91
CA ARG A 71 -11.21 -17.42 -4.36
C ARG A 71 -11.03 -16.37 -5.45
N LEU A 72 -9.80 -16.00 -5.81
CA LEU A 72 -9.53 -14.92 -6.77
C LEU A 72 -10.12 -15.23 -8.15
N ALA A 73 -10.02 -16.47 -8.62
CA ALA A 73 -10.61 -16.92 -9.88
C ALA A 73 -12.15 -16.87 -9.94
N LYS A 74 -12.82 -16.60 -8.80
CA LYS A 74 -14.27 -16.42 -8.74
C LYS A 74 -14.72 -14.98 -8.95
N ILE A 75 -13.78 -14.03 -9.05
CA ILE A 75 -14.09 -12.62 -9.35
C ILE A 75 -14.48 -12.55 -10.83
N THR A 76 -15.68 -12.05 -11.09
CA THR A 76 -16.22 -11.91 -12.47
C THR A 76 -16.43 -10.46 -12.88
N GLN A 77 -16.36 -9.54 -11.93
CA GLN A 77 -16.45 -8.11 -12.19
C GLN A 77 -15.16 -7.60 -12.83
N PRO A 78 -15.24 -6.59 -13.72
CA PRO A 78 -14.06 -5.85 -14.15
C PRO A 78 -13.23 -5.45 -12.94
N THR A 79 -11.93 -5.70 -13.00
CA THR A 79 -11.02 -5.47 -11.88
C THR A 79 -9.81 -4.68 -12.35
N LEU A 80 -9.49 -3.61 -11.63
CA LEU A 80 -8.28 -2.83 -11.85
C LEU A 80 -7.31 -3.02 -10.70
N LEU A 81 -6.10 -3.43 -11.02
CA LEU A 81 -4.97 -3.54 -10.10
C LEU A 81 -4.02 -2.37 -10.38
N ILE A 82 -3.73 -1.57 -9.37
CA ILE A 82 -2.72 -0.50 -9.43
C ILE A 82 -1.67 -0.79 -8.36
N THR A 83 -0.39 -0.78 -8.74
CA THR A 83 0.73 -1.00 -7.81
C THR A 83 1.90 -0.07 -8.13
N GLY A 84 2.70 0.25 -7.12
CA GLY A 84 3.98 0.93 -7.28
C GLY A 84 5.10 -0.07 -7.53
N ALA A 85 6.00 0.21 -8.47
CA ALA A 85 7.15 -0.67 -8.77
C ALA A 85 8.15 -0.80 -7.60
N GLU A 86 8.15 0.18 -6.68
CA GLU A 86 9.02 0.29 -5.51
C GLU A 86 8.26 0.01 -4.20
N ASP A 87 7.07 -0.62 -4.26
CA ASP A 87 6.28 -0.93 -3.06
C ASP A 87 6.95 -2.04 -2.22
N VAL A 88 7.44 -1.67 -1.04
CA VAL A 88 8.07 -2.58 -0.08
C VAL A 88 7.07 -3.24 0.89
N ASN A 89 5.87 -2.66 1.05
CA ASN A 89 4.80 -3.17 1.90
C ASN A 89 4.05 -4.32 1.22
N THR A 90 3.67 -4.11 -0.03
CA THR A 90 2.99 -5.10 -0.88
C THR A 90 3.78 -5.24 -2.18
N PRO A 91 4.81 -6.11 -2.21
CA PRO A 91 5.66 -6.28 -3.38
C PRO A 91 4.84 -6.45 -4.66
N TRP A 92 5.20 -5.67 -5.69
CA TRP A 92 4.44 -5.56 -6.94
C TRP A 92 4.26 -6.90 -7.67
N GLN A 93 5.14 -7.87 -7.44
CA GLN A 93 5.04 -9.23 -7.98
C GLN A 93 3.75 -9.93 -7.55
N ASN A 94 3.18 -9.56 -6.40
CA ASN A 94 1.85 -10.03 -6.00
C ASN A 94 0.79 -9.65 -7.03
N SER A 95 0.89 -8.48 -7.66
CA SER A 95 -0.04 -8.05 -8.70
C SER A 95 0.06 -8.90 -9.97
N LEU A 96 1.22 -9.49 -10.27
CA LEU A 96 1.36 -10.49 -11.34
C LEU A 96 0.59 -11.78 -11.02
N MET A 97 0.64 -12.24 -9.77
CA MET A 97 -0.18 -13.39 -9.36
C MET A 97 -1.69 -13.08 -9.42
N LEU A 98 -2.07 -11.85 -9.09
CA LEU A 98 -3.48 -11.43 -9.14
C LEU A 98 -4.01 -11.33 -10.57
N ILE A 99 -3.25 -10.73 -11.51
CA ILE A 99 -3.68 -10.58 -12.91
C ILE A 99 -3.81 -11.93 -13.62
N ASP A 100 -2.96 -12.91 -13.28
CA ASP A 100 -3.03 -14.27 -13.82
C ASP A 100 -4.29 -15.03 -13.34
N LEU A 101 -4.80 -14.69 -12.16
CA LEU A 101 -5.92 -15.40 -11.53
C LEU A 101 -7.28 -14.72 -11.73
N ILE A 102 -7.32 -13.40 -11.91
CA ILE A 102 -8.57 -12.65 -12.02
C ILE A 102 -8.89 -12.47 -13.51
N PRO A 103 -9.93 -13.14 -14.05
CA PRO A 103 -10.28 -13.05 -15.47
C PRO A 103 -10.52 -11.61 -15.92
N GLY A 104 -9.82 -11.18 -16.96
CA GLY A 104 -10.01 -9.86 -17.57
C GLY A 104 -9.58 -8.67 -16.71
N ALA A 105 -8.83 -8.89 -15.62
CA ALA A 105 -8.30 -7.79 -14.84
C ALA A 105 -7.34 -6.92 -15.66
N TRP A 106 -7.22 -5.66 -15.26
CA TRP A 106 -6.24 -4.71 -15.78
C TRP A 106 -5.14 -4.54 -14.74
N LEU A 107 -3.89 -4.44 -15.18
CA LEU A 107 -2.76 -4.15 -14.31
C LEU A 107 -2.06 -2.88 -14.75
N VAL A 108 -1.94 -1.92 -13.85
CA VAL A 108 -1.11 -0.72 -14.01
C VAL A 108 -0.04 -0.69 -12.93
N GLN A 109 1.21 -0.85 -13.36
CA GLN A 109 2.37 -0.65 -12.50
C GLN A 109 2.94 0.75 -12.73
N LEU A 110 3.14 1.50 -11.64
CA LEU A 110 3.67 2.86 -11.67
C LEU A 110 5.15 2.84 -11.29
N GLU A 111 6.01 3.10 -12.27
CA GLU A 111 7.45 3.26 -12.09
C GLU A 111 7.76 4.35 -11.06
N GLY A 112 8.70 4.08 -10.15
CA GLY A 112 9.05 4.97 -9.04
C GLY A 112 7.92 5.18 -8.01
N GLY A 113 6.81 4.44 -8.09
CA GLY A 113 5.75 4.45 -7.09
C GLY A 113 6.04 3.45 -5.97
N GLY A 114 5.82 3.84 -4.72
CA GLY A 114 5.81 2.97 -3.55
C GLY A 114 4.39 2.56 -3.16
N HIS A 115 4.18 2.21 -1.88
CA HIS A 115 2.88 1.80 -1.37
C HIS A 115 1.82 2.92 -1.41
N GLY A 116 2.24 4.16 -1.11
CA GLY A 116 1.40 5.35 -1.09
C GLY A 116 1.16 5.97 -2.47
N VAL A 117 1.05 5.17 -3.53
CA VAL A 117 1.12 5.66 -4.92
C VAL A 117 0.04 6.69 -5.28
N MET A 118 -1.14 6.63 -4.65
CA MET A 118 -2.19 7.63 -4.85
C MET A 118 -1.80 9.02 -4.30
N TYR A 119 -0.93 9.08 -3.30
CA TYR A 119 -0.42 10.31 -2.74
C TYR A 119 0.80 10.83 -3.50
N GLN A 120 1.64 9.94 -4.07
CA GLN A 120 2.77 10.36 -4.91
C GLN A 120 2.31 10.93 -6.25
N TYR A 121 1.38 10.24 -6.91
CA TYR A 121 0.96 10.56 -8.27
C TYR A 121 -0.56 10.75 -8.38
N PRO A 122 -1.18 11.67 -7.61
CA PRO A 122 -2.63 11.77 -7.49
C PRO A 122 -3.31 11.97 -8.84
N LYS A 123 -2.79 12.87 -9.69
CA LYS A 123 -3.34 13.11 -11.04
C LYS A 123 -3.27 11.87 -11.94
N LYS A 124 -2.16 11.14 -11.88
CA LYS A 124 -1.95 9.92 -12.69
C LYS A 124 -2.87 8.80 -12.21
N PHE A 125 -2.91 8.60 -10.89
CA PHE A 125 -3.78 7.64 -10.22
C PHE A 125 -5.26 7.90 -10.55
N SER A 126 -5.74 9.13 -10.34
CA SER A 126 -7.14 9.51 -10.65
C SER A 126 -7.48 9.30 -12.12
N ARG A 127 -6.57 9.62 -13.05
CA ARG A 127 -6.81 9.39 -14.48
C ARG A 127 -6.95 7.91 -14.79
N ILE A 128 -6.09 7.04 -14.24
CA ILE A 128 -6.17 5.59 -14.41
C ILE A 128 -7.53 5.06 -13.91
N VAL A 129 -7.93 5.47 -12.71
CA VAL A 129 -9.21 5.08 -12.11
C VAL A 129 -10.39 5.54 -12.97
N LEU A 130 -10.40 6.80 -13.41
CA LEU A 130 -11.48 7.33 -14.24
C LEU A 130 -11.55 6.67 -15.62
N THR A 131 -10.40 6.34 -16.22
CA THR A 131 -10.35 5.58 -17.48
C THR A 131 -10.97 4.19 -17.32
N PHE A 132 -10.66 3.49 -16.22
CA PHE A 132 -11.26 2.18 -15.94
C PHE A 132 -12.76 2.27 -15.62
N LEU A 133 -13.20 3.28 -14.87
CA LEU A 133 -14.62 3.44 -14.54
C LEU A 133 -15.48 3.88 -15.75
N GLY A 134 -14.85 4.46 -16.77
CA GLY A 134 -15.51 4.86 -18.02
C GLY A 134 -15.49 3.80 -19.13
N SER A 135 -14.89 2.63 -18.89
CA SER A 135 -14.80 1.53 -19.87
C SER A 135 -15.98 0.57 -19.81
#